data_AF-A0A3D0P4F3-F1
#
_entry.id   AF-A0A3D0P4F3-F1
#
_cell.length_a   1.000
_cell.length_b   1.000
_cell.length_c   1.000
_cell.angle_alpha   90.00
_cell.angle_beta   90.00
_cell.angle_gamma   90.00
#
_symmetry.space_group_name_H-M   'P 1'
#
loop_
_entity.id
_entity.type
_entity.pdbx_description
1 polymer ?
#
loop_
_entity_poly.entity_id
_entity_poly.type
_entity_poly.pdbx_seq_one_letter_code
_entity_poly.pdbx_strand_id
1 'polypeptide(L)'
;MGGTLSAGTLNATSQINVGGGQAIKRLNSTTLEIGDANDGIDVAGSTSRFGIGSSAGYTDIGGYFNGIYGFGGSPSGNEFFPQLVGRFGRGTVQAPGSPLMNDVLFSVRGGGRSGNGWSFSDAKISFVATENWTTNAWGSRIDFDTVIPGTTTSSRTLSITNTGLGIRTTDPSDLLDIATNGGNLRFGSAGCAANTTVAIGLNGP
;
A
#
# COMPACT_ATOMS: atom_id res chain seq x y z
N MET A 1 38.47 7.67 -33.51
CA MET A 1 37.57 8.69 -34.09
C MET A 1 36.18 8.46 -33.53
N GLY A 2 35.78 9.24 -32.52
CA GLY A 2 34.41 9.21 -32.02
C GLY A 2 33.53 10.04 -32.94
N GLY A 3 32.75 9.39 -33.80
CA GLY A 3 31.77 10.06 -34.64
C GLY A 3 30.46 10.22 -33.86
N THR A 4 29.91 11.43 -33.84
CA THR A 4 28.54 11.68 -33.41
C THR A 4 27.58 11.37 -34.56
N LEU A 5 26.50 10.65 -34.26
CA LEU A 5 25.42 10.41 -35.22
C LEU A 5 24.62 11.71 -35.40
N SER A 6 24.64 12.29 -36.60
CA SER A 6 23.90 13.52 -36.94
C SER A 6 22.66 13.17 -37.78
N ALA A 7 21.48 13.33 -37.17
CA ALA A 7 20.15 13.50 -37.76
C ALA A 7 19.80 12.67 -39.03
N GLY A 8 19.20 11.50 -38.83
CA GLY A 8 18.52 10.74 -39.88
C GLY A 8 17.52 9.74 -39.27
N THR A 9 16.31 9.65 -39.81
CA THR A 9 15.23 8.78 -39.32
C THR A 9 15.70 7.33 -39.19
N LEU A 10 15.66 6.80 -37.96
CA LEU A 10 15.87 5.37 -37.67
C LEU A 10 14.74 4.57 -38.33
N ASN A 11 15.06 3.79 -39.37
CA ASN A 11 14.12 2.89 -40.03
C ASN A 11 14.19 1.49 -39.35
N ALA A 12 13.08 0.75 -39.36
CA ALA A 12 12.78 -0.48 -38.60
C ALA A 12 13.79 -1.66 -38.70
N THR A 13 14.85 -1.55 -39.49
CA THR A 13 15.95 -2.54 -39.53
C THR A 13 17.27 -2.03 -38.92
N SER A 14 17.33 -0.78 -38.44
CA SER A 14 18.53 -0.18 -37.85
C SER A 14 18.49 -0.24 -36.32
N GLN A 15 19.36 -1.04 -35.72
CA GLN A 15 19.52 -1.20 -34.26
C GLN A 15 20.59 -0.23 -33.73
N ILE A 16 20.40 0.29 -32.51
CA ILE A 16 21.46 0.99 -31.78
C ILE A 16 22.22 -0.06 -30.96
N ASN A 17 23.36 -0.52 -31.48
CA ASN A 17 24.22 -1.48 -30.78
C ASN A 17 25.25 -0.71 -29.94
N VAL A 18 25.16 -0.85 -28.62
CA VAL A 18 26.15 -0.29 -27.68
C VAL A 18 27.00 -1.44 -27.16
N GLY A 19 28.19 -1.63 -27.73
CA GLY A 19 29.22 -2.50 -27.14
C GLY A 19 28.92 -4.01 -27.13
N GLY A 20 28.33 -4.56 -28.19
CA GLY A 20 28.24 -6.01 -28.39
C GLY A 20 27.04 -6.71 -27.74
N GLY A 21 26.10 -5.97 -27.13
CA GLY A 21 24.80 -6.47 -26.68
C GLY A 21 23.67 -5.50 -27.08
N GLN A 22 22.46 -6.04 -27.28
CA GLN A 22 21.30 -5.29 -27.79
C GLN A 22 20.65 -4.46 -26.68
N ALA A 23 20.65 -3.13 -26.77
CA ALA A 23 20.05 -2.27 -25.74
C ALA A 23 18.60 -1.85 -26.06
N ILE A 24 18.19 -1.84 -27.33
CA ILE A 24 16.84 -1.42 -27.76
C ILE A 24 16.41 -2.32 -28.93
N LYS A 25 15.36 -3.13 -28.73
CA LYS A 25 14.95 -4.16 -29.68
C LYS A 25 14.05 -3.62 -30.78
N ARG A 26 13.13 -2.69 -30.45
CA ARG A 26 12.27 -1.96 -31.39
C ARG A 26 11.93 -0.57 -30.85
N LEU A 27 12.09 0.45 -31.70
CA LEU A 27 11.57 1.81 -31.45
C LEU A 27 10.68 2.17 -32.64
N ASN A 28 9.41 2.49 -32.39
CA ASN A 28 8.52 3.10 -33.39
C ASN A 28 7.76 4.28 -32.77
N SER A 29 6.90 4.94 -33.56
CA SER A 29 6.17 6.15 -33.15
C SER A 29 5.27 6.00 -31.91
N THR A 30 5.08 4.77 -31.43
CA THR A 30 4.14 4.45 -30.35
C THR A 30 4.69 3.48 -29.30
N THR A 31 5.81 2.81 -29.56
CA THR A 31 6.36 1.78 -28.66
C THR A 31 7.89 1.84 -28.60
N LEU A 32 8.42 1.76 -27.39
CA LEU A 32 9.82 1.49 -27.07
C LEU A 32 9.89 0.11 -26.38
N GLU A 33 10.53 -0.88 -27.02
CA GLU A 33 10.75 -2.23 -26.47
C GLU A 33 12.22 -2.39 -26.06
N ILE A 34 12.46 -2.62 -24.76
CA ILE A 34 13.78 -2.86 -24.14
C ILE A 34 13.80 -4.34 -23.69
N GLY A 35 14.63 -5.19 -24.32
CA GLY A 35 14.80 -6.60 -23.96
C GLY A 35 15.37 -7.53 -25.06
N ASP A 36 15.81 -8.75 -24.72
CA ASP A 36 16.15 -9.90 -25.59
C ASP A 36 14.98 -10.91 -25.81
N ALA A 37 15.28 -12.18 -26.12
CA ALA A 37 14.31 -13.19 -26.55
C ALA A 37 13.57 -13.90 -25.40
N ASN A 38 13.90 -13.58 -24.14
CA ASN A 38 13.28 -14.15 -22.95
C ASN A 38 12.71 -13.06 -22.02
N ASP A 39 12.11 -12.01 -22.59
CA ASP A 39 12.03 -10.74 -21.89
C ASP A 39 10.62 -10.30 -21.52
N GLY A 40 10.32 -10.44 -20.23
CA GLY A 40 10.01 -9.24 -19.45
C GLY A 40 11.30 -8.48 -19.14
N ILE A 41 11.21 -7.28 -18.56
CA ILE A 41 12.41 -6.56 -18.09
C ILE A 41 12.85 -7.22 -16.78
N ASP A 42 13.44 -8.41 -16.92
CA ASP A 42 13.90 -9.28 -15.84
C ASP A 42 15.13 -10.05 -16.34
N VAL A 43 16.30 -9.74 -15.78
CA VAL A 43 17.49 -10.57 -15.91
C VAL A 43 17.29 -11.77 -15.01
N ALA A 44 17.08 -12.96 -15.58
CA ALA A 44 16.88 -14.19 -14.82
C ALA A 44 17.98 -14.36 -13.74
N GLY A 45 17.56 -14.37 -12.47
CA GLY A 45 18.43 -14.52 -11.31
C GLY A 45 18.98 -13.23 -10.69
N SER A 46 18.53 -12.04 -11.10
CA SER A 46 18.97 -10.75 -10.56
C SER A 46 17.84 -9.95 -9.91
N THR A 47 18.16 -9.26 -8.81
CA THR A 47 17.27 -8.48 -7.93
C THR A 47 16.86 -7.10 -8.49
N SER A 48 16.79 -6.92 -9.81
CA SER A 48 16.56 -5.60 -10.43
C SER A 48 15.10 -5.41 -10.87
N ARG A 49 14.54 -4.20 -10.72
CA ARG A 49 13.12 -3.88 -10.97
C ARG A 49 12.92 -2.80 -12.04
N PHE A 50 11.89 -2.93 -12.88
CA PHE A 50 11.42 -1.99 -13.91
C PHE A 50 10.14 -1.23 -13.50
N GLY A 51 9.96 0.02 -13.94
CA GLY A 51 8.75 0.82 -13.69
C GLY A 51 8.10 1.37 -14.98
N ILE A 52 6.81 1.11 -15.17
CA ILE A 52 5.93 1.60 -16.27
C ILE A 52 4.62 2.13 -15.70
N GLY A 53 4.12 3.26 -16.20
CA GLY A 53 2.81 3.81 -15.84
C GLY A 53 2.01 4.23 -17.08
N SER A 54 0.69 3.95 -17.08
CA SER A 54 -0.29 4.35 -18.11
C SER A 54 -1.49 5.07 -17.48
N SER A 55 -2.33 5.71 -18.30
CA SER A 55 -3.53 6.46 -17.88
C SER A 55 -4.70 5.59 -17.37
N ALA A 56 -4.49 4.30 -17.10
CA ALA A 56 -5.56 3.39 -16.74
C ALA A 56 -5.12 2.32 -15.73
N GLY A 57 -4.64 2.78 -14.56
CA GLY A 57 -4.75 2.06 -13.29
C GLY A 57 -4.06 0.69 -13.18
N TYR A 58 -3.05 0.66 -12.32
CA TYR A 58 -2.29 -0.48 -11.78
C TYR A 58 -1.05 -0.93 -12.58
N THR A 59 0.10 -0.71 -11.93
CA THR A 59 1.38 -1.35 -12.25
C THR A 59 1.58 -2.46 -11.22
N ASP A 60 1.31 -3.72 -11.60
CA ASP A 60 1.75 -4.86 -10.81
C ASP A 60 3.25 -5.03 -11.01
N ILE A 61 4.02 -4.90 -9.93
CA ILE A 61 5.45 -5.17 -9.95
C ILE A 61 5.70 -6.49 -9.20
N GLY A 62 5.59 -7.59 -9.94
CA GLY A 62 5.75 -8.96 -9.41
C GLY A 62 7.22 -9.38 -9.35
N GLY A 63 7.61 -10.09 -8.28
CA GLY A 63 8.97 -10.66 -8.09
C GLY A 63 9.49 -10.57 -6.65
N TYR A 64 10.72 -11.02 -6.39
CA TYR A 64 11.43 -10.79 -5.11
C TYR A 64 11.81 -9.34 -5.00
N PHE A 65 10.90 -8.59 -4.41
CA PHE A 65 10.88 -7.17 -4.47
C PHE A 65 11.67 -6.62 -3.25
N ASN A 66 12.96 -6.28 -3.39
CA ASN A 66 13.83 -5.81 -2.26
C ASN A 66 13.38 -4.49 -1.57
N GLY A 67 12.78 -3.53 -2.28
CA GLY A 67 12.21 -2.33 -1.64
C GLY A 67 11.59 -1.31 -2.60
N ILE A 68 10.66 -0.49 -2.12
CA ILE A 68 10.12 0.70 -2.83
C ILE A 68 10.89 1.93 -2.34
N TYR A 69 11.65 2.57 -3.22
CA TYR A 69 12.40 3.80 -2.90
C TYR A 69 11.58 5.03 -3.30
N GLY A 70 11.17 5.84 -2.32
CA GLY A 70 10.44 7.08 -2.55
C GLY A 70 11.37 8.30 -2.50
N PHE A 71 11.19 9.27 -3.41
CA PHE A 71 11.73 10.61 -3.25
C PHE A 71 10.69 11.46 -2.51
N GLY A 72 11.04 12.00 -1.35
CA GLY A 72 10.13 12.80 -0.53
C GLY A 72 9.72 14.09 -1.25
N GLY A 73 8.42 14.35 -1.33
CA GLY A 73 7.86 15.62 -1.77
C GLY A 73 6.67 15.97 -0.89
N SER A 74 6.88 16.85 0.09
CA SER A 74 5.79 17.41 0.88
C SER A 74 5.14 18.58 0.12
N PRO A 75 3.80 18.73 0.12
CA PRO A 75 3.13 19.94 -0.34
C PRO A 75 3.56 21.21 0.41
N SER A 76 4.12 21.08 1.63
CA SER A 76 4.55 22.18 2.49
C SER A 76 6.07 22.46 2.49
N GLY A 77 6.85 21.79 1.64
CA GLY A 77 8.21 22.17 1.29
C GLY A 77 9.34 21.93 2.32
N ASN A 78 9.07 21.50 3.56
CA ASN A 78 10.10 21.47 4.61
C ASN A 78 10.36 20.11 5.29
N GLU A 79 9.87 18.99 4.73
CA GLU A 79 10.18 17.65 5.25
C GLU A 79 10.43 16.67 4.10
N PHE A 80 11.66 16.16 4.00
CA PHE A 80 12.07 15.18 3.00
C PHE A 80 12.27 13.82 3.65
N PHE A 81 11.25 12.96 3.56
CA PHE A 81 11.37 11.55 3.89
C PHE A 81 10.67 10.70 2.83
N PRO A 82 11.16 9.48 2.55
CA PRO A 82 10.48 8.56 1.64
C PRO A 82 9.09 8.22 2.20
N GLN A 83 8.09 8.22 1.33
CA GLN A 83 6.71 7.89 1.69
C GLN A 83 6.14 6.86 0.72
N LEU A 84 5.31 5.97 1.26
CA LEU A 84 4.36 5.19 0.47
C LEU A 84 3.01 5.88 0.56
N VAL A 85 2.55 6.43 -0.56
CA VAL A 85 1.31 7.22 -0.61
C VAL A 85 0.29 6.51 -1.50
N GLY A 86 -0.82 6.07 -0.90
CA GLY A 86 -2.02 5.72 -1.65
C GLY A 86 -2.86 6.96 -1.91
N ARG A 87 -3.25 7.19 -3.17
CA ARG A 87 -4.22 8.23 -3.54
C ARG A 87 -5.43 7.54 -4.16
N PHE A 88 -6.57 7.68 -3.50
CA PHE A 88 -7.83 7.15 -3.98
C PHE A 88 -8.74 8.29 -4.42
N GLY A 89 -9.36 8.12 -5.58
CA GLY A 89 -10.45 8.94 -6.07
C GLY A 89 -11.41 8.04 -6.81
N ARG A 90 -12.71 8.34 -6.73
CA ARG A 90 -13.74 7.69 -7.53
C ARG A 90 -13.76 8.29 -8.95
N GLY A 91 -14.78 7.93 -9.73
CA GLY A 91 -15.03 8.52 -11.03
C GLY A 91 -14.10 7.97 -12.11
N THR A 92 -13.80 8.80 -13.11
CA THR A 92 -12.91 8.44 -14.20
C THR A 92 -11.57 9.15 -14.05
N VAL A 93 -10.57 8.69 -14.80
CA VAL A 93 -9.26 9.35 -14.83
C VAL A 93 -9.35 10.80 -15.31
N GLN A 94 -10.34 11.12 -16.16
CA GLN A 94 -10.56 12.46 -16.72
C GLN A 94 -11.47 13.35 -15.83
N ALA A 95 -12.25 12.73 -14.94
CA ALA A 95 -13.09 13.42 -13.96
C ALA A 95 -13.07 12.66 -12.64
N PRO A 96 -12.01 12.82 -11.83
CA PRO A 96 -11.89 12.16 -10.54
C PRO A 96 -12.97 12.67 -9.58
N GLY A 97 -13.66 11.74 -8.93
CA GLY A 97 -14.62 12.01 -7.87
C GLY A 97 -13.99 11.86 -6.49
N SER A 98 -14.55 12.56 -5.51
CA SER A 98 -14.12 12.43 -4.11
C SER A 98 -14.39 11.03 -3.54
N PRO A 99 -13.57 10.56 -2.58
CA PRO A 99 -13.90 9.41 -1.75
C PRO A 99 -15.24 9.60 -1.02
N LEU A 100 -15.98 8.50 -0.86
CA LEU A 100 -17.19 8.41 -0.05
C LEU A 100 -16.90 7.68 1.26
N MET A 101 -17.80 7.82 2.23
CA MET A 101 -17.72 7.11 3.50
C MET A 101 -17.48 5.60 3.29
N ASN A 102 -16.56 5.04 4.06
CA ASN A 102 -16.08 3.67 4.02
C ASN A 102 -15.23 3.26 2.80
N ASP A 103 -14.87 4.20 1.91
CA ASP A 103 -13.86 3.90 0.88
C ASP A 103 -12.48 3.66 1.50
N VAL A 104 -11.83 2.59 1.05
CA VAL A 104 -10.44 2.29 1.41
C VAL A 104 -9.52 3.14 0.54
N LEU A 105 -8.83 4.09 1.17
CA LEU A 105 -7.92 5.03 0.52
C LEU A 105 -6.58 4.38 0.18
N PHE A 106 -6.14 3.49 1.06
CA PHE A 106 -4.90 2.73 0.92
C PHE A 106 -4.95 1.49 1.80
N SER A 107 -4.30 0.39 1.41
CA SER A 107 -4.15 -0.77 2.29
C SER A 107 -2.84 -1.51 2.08
N VAL A 108 -2.30 -2.03 3.18
CA VAL A 108 -1.17 -2.99 3.20
C VAL A 108 -1.73 -4.33 3.68
N ARG A 109 -1.45 -5.41 2.96
CA ARG A 109 -2.04 -6.73 3.22
C ARG A 109 -0.98 -7.83 3.16
N GLY A 110 -1.11 -8.83 4.02
CA GLY A 110 -0.28 -10.03 4.03
C GLY A 110 -1.13 -11.28 3.86
N GLY A 111 -1.16 -11.81 2.65
CA GLY A 111 -1.92 -13.01 2.27
C GLY A 111 -1.02 -14.17 1.85
N GLY A 112 -1.55 -15.38 1.96
CA GLY A 112 -0.83 -16.61 1.61
C GLY A 112 -1.63 -17.50 0.67
N ARG A 113 -0.95 -18.48 0.05
CA ARG A 113 -1.60 -19.54 -0.71
C ARG A 113 -2.00 -20.68 0.22
N SER A 114 -3.29 -20.99 0.24
CA SER A 114 -3.82 -22.22 0.81
C SER A 114 -3.75 -23.38 -0.20
N GLY A 115 -4.08 -24.60 0.24
CA GLY A 115 -4.27 -25.74 -0.67
C GLY A 115 -5.31 -25.50 -1.77
N ASN A 116 -6.23 -24.54 -1.57
CA ASN A 116 -7.33 -24.23 -2.49
C ASN A 116 -7.11 -22.94 -3.31
N GLY A 117 -5.95 -22.27 -3.17
CA GLY A 117 -5.64 -21.03 -3.88
C GLY A 117 -5.18 -19.90 -2.96
N TRP A 118 -4.95 -18.72 -3.56
CA TRP A 118 -4.55 -17.51 -2.84
C TRP A 118 -5.69 -17.00 -1.95
N SER A 119 -5.34 -16.62 -0.72
CA SER A 119 -6.27 -16.03 0.24
C SER A 119 -6.64 -14.60 -0.17
N PHE A 120 -7.88 -14.21 0.16
CA PHE A 120 -8.37 -12.84 0.12
C PHE A 120 -8.78 -12.32 1.51
N SER A 121 -8.81 -13.22 2.50
CA SER A 121 -9.10 -12.94 3.91
C SER A 121 -7.79 -12.93 4.67
N ASP A 122 -7.15 -11.77 4.67
CA ASP A 122 -5.77 -11.63 5.11
C ASP A 122 -5.65 -10.70 6.31
N ALA A 123 -4.48 -10.73 6.95
CA ALA A 123 -4.08 -9.66 7.84
C ALA A 123 -3.88 -8.38 7.03
N LYS A 124 -4.50 -7.27 7.44
CA LYS A 124 -4.42 -6.01 6.71
C LYS A 124 -4.43 -4.79 7.60
N ILE A 125 -3.80 -3.73 7.10
CA ILE A 125 -3.89 -2.36 7.60
C ILE A 125 -4.59 -1.56 6.51
N SER A 126 -5.69 -0.90 6.84
CA SER A 126 -6.49 -0.12 5.88
C SER A 126 -6.68 1.31 6.36
N PHE A 127 -6.45 2.28 5.48
CA PHE A 127 -6.79 3.68 5.67
C PHE A 127 -8.15 3.91 5.03
N VAL A 128 -9.14 4.38 5.78
CA VAL A 128 -10.54 4.39 5.36
C VAL A 128 -11.16 5.76 5.59
N ALA A 129 -11.93 6.26 4.63
CA ALA A 129 -12.71 7.48 4.78
C ALA A 129 -13.85 7.27 5.79
N THR A 130 -13.98 8.16 6.78
CA THR A 130 -15.06 8.11 7.79
C THR A 130 -16.26 8.98 7.42
N GLU A 131 -16.15 9.76 6.35
CA GLU A 131 -17.20 10.62 5.83
C GLU A 131 -17.07 10.76 4.30
N ASN A 132 -18.06 11.38 3.67
CA ASN A 132 -17.94 11.78 2.27
C ASN A 132 -16.97 12.96 2.18
N TRP A 133 -15.88 12.79 1.43
CA TRP A 133 -14.85 13.82 1.34
C TRP A 133 -15.32 15.03 0.52
N THR A 134 -15.11 16.22 1.06
CA THR A 134 -15.40 17.51 0.41
C THR A 134 -14.15 18.38 0.37
N THR A 135 -14.24 19.66 0.00
CA THR A 135 -13.10 20.58 0.10
C THR A 135 -12.66 20.85 1.54
N ASN A 136 -13.55 20.63 2.52
CA ASN A 136 -13.33 21.00 3.92
C ASN A 136 -13.46 19.81 4.89
N ALA A 137 -13.68 18.59 4.39
CA ALA A 137 -13.98 17.41 5.19
C ALA A 137 -13.22 16.20 4.62
N TRP A 138 -12.26 15.67 5.38
CA TRP A 138 -11.37 14.56 4.99
C TRP A 138 -11.19 13.54 6.11
N GLY A 139 -12.23 13.35 6.93
CA GLY A 139 -12.25 12.39 8.01
C GLY A 139 -11.77 11.02 7.55
N SER A 140 -10.91 10.40 8.36
CA SER A 140 -10.35 9.10 8.10
C SER A 140 -10.07 8.33 9.40
N ARG A 141 -9.95 7.01 9.26
CA ARG A 141 -9.52 6.09 10.32
C ARG A 141 -8.53 5.07 9.77
N ILE A 142 -7.80 4.43 10.68
CA ILE A 142 -6.88 3.34 10.37
C ILE A 142 -7.37 2.07 11.04
N ASP A 143 -7.55 1.02 10.25
CA ASP A 143 -8.10 -0.25 10.68
C ASP A 143 -7.05 -1.36 10.56
N PHE A 144 -6.88 -2.14 11.62
CA PHE A 144 -6.07 -3.36 11.62
C PHE A 144 -6.99 -4.57 11.74
N ASP A 145 -6.94 -5.42 10.72
CA ASP A 145 -7.71 -6.66 10.67
C ASP A 145 -6.75 -7.85 10.72
N THR A 146 -7.15 -8.89 11.44
CA THR A 146 -6.39 -10.14 11.61
C THR A 146 -7.29 -11.35 11.37
N VAL A 147 -6.68 -12.48 11.02
CA VAL A 147 -7.38 -13.75 10.82
C VAL A 147 -7.24 -14.59 12.08
N ILE A 148 -8.36 -15.11 12.59
CA ILE A 148 -8.35 -15.95 13.80
C ILE A 148 -7.70 -17.29 13.46
N PRO A 149 -6.77 -17.81 14.29
CA PRO A 149 -6.17 -19.13 14.09
C PRO A 149 -7.22 -20.23 13.89
N GLY A 150 -7.01 -21.08 12.88
CA GLY A 150 -7.94 -22.16 12.52
C GLY A 150 -9.16 -21.72 11.71
N THR A 151 -9.23 -20.44 11.30
CA THR A 151 -10.33 -19.91 10.49
C THR A 151 -9.81 -19.24 9.22
N THR A 152 -10.72 -18.89 8.31
CA THR A 152 -10.46 -18.07 7.12
C THR A 152 -11.14 -16.70 7.22
N THR A 153 -11.59 -16.31 8.41
CA THR A 153 -12.36 -15.08 8.62
C THR A 153 -11.44 -14.00 9.17
N SER A 154 -11.31 -12.91 8.42
CA SER A 154 -10.63 -11.70 8.89
C SER A 154 -11.58 -10.85 9.73
N SER A 155 -11.10 -10.33 10.85
CA SER A 155 -11.88 -9.50 11.78
C SER A 155 -11.04 -8.32 12.27
N ARG A 156 -11.70 -7.19 12.53
CA ARG A 156 -11.04 -6.00 13.06
C ARG A 156 -10.62 -6.20 14.50
N THR A 157 -9.35 -5.95 14.78
CA THR A 157 -8.79 -6.04 16.13
C THR A 157 -8.38 -4.69 16.70
N LEU A 158 -8.04 -3.73 15.84
CA LEU A 158 -7.74 -2.35 16.23
C LEU A 158 -8.35 -1.36 15.24
N SER A 159 -8.93 -0.28 15.73
CA SER A 159 -9.32 0.88 14.92
C SER A 159 -8.82 2.15 15.58
N ILE A 160 -8.16 3.01 14.81
CA ILE A 160 -7.69 4.33 15.24
C ILE A 160 -8.52 5.37 14.50
N THR A 161 -9.30 6.14 15.25
CA THR A 161 -10.15 7.21 14.72
C THR A 161 -9.66 8.57 15.20
N ASN A 162 -10.31 9.66 14.78
CA ASN A 162 -10.04 10.99 15.32
C ASN A 162 -10.57 11.18 16.75
N THR A 163 -11.45 10.30 17.25
CA THR A 163 -12.05 10.37 18.58
C THR A 163 -11.40 9.44 19.59
N GLY A 164 -10.78 8.34 19.15
CA GLY A 164 -10.17 7.38 20.05
C GLY A 164 -9.64 6.10 19.41
N LEU A 165 -9.19 5.21 20.28
CA LEU A 165 -8.65 3.88 19.97
C LEU A 165 -9.67 2.79 20.33
N GLY A 166 -10.11 2.03 19.33
CA GLY A 166 -10.97 0.88 19.51
C GLY A 166 -10.20 -0.43 19.45
N ILE A 167 -10.33 -1.28 20.47
CA ILE A 167 -9.85 -2.67 20.44
C ILE A 167 -11.06 -3.58 20.27
N ARG A 168 -11.10 -4.34 19.17
CA ARG A 168 -12.22 -5.21 18.77
C ARG A 168 -13.57 -4.49 18.59
N THR A 169 -13.55 -3.16 18.40
CA THR A 169 -14.71 -2.33 18.04
C THR A 169 -14.37 -1.50 16.80
N THR A 170 -15.38 -1.17 15.99
CA THR A 170 -15.23 -0.37 14.77
C THR A 170 -15.50 1.11 14.98
N ASP A 171 -16.22 1.45 16.06
CA ASP A 171 -16.71 2.80 16.33
C ASP A 171 -16.48 3.11 17.82
N PRO A 172 -15.22 3.38 18.22
CA PRO A 172 -14.90 3.70 19.60
C PRO A 172 -15.67 4.95 20.05
N SER A 173 -16.44 4.81 21.12
CA SER A 173 -17.22 5.91 21.71
C SER A 173 -16.43 6.74 22.73
N ASP A 174 -15.31 6.20 23.20
CA ASP A 174 -14.38 6.81 24.14
C ASP A 174 -12.95 6.88 23.58
N LEU A 175 -12.06 7.60 24.28
CA LEU A 175 -10.63 7.67 23.93
C LEU A 175 -9.98 6.28 23.83
N LEU A 176 -10.40 5.34 24.67
CA LEU A 176 -10.03 3.93 24.63
C LEU A 176 -11.28 3.09 24.88
N ASP A 177 -11.74 2.39 23.83
CA ASP A 177 -12.91 1.52 23.87
C ASP A 177 -12.48 0.08 23.60
N ILE A 178 -12.77 -0.84 24.51
CA ILE A 178 -12.33 -2.24 24.45
C ILE A 178 -13.55 -3.15 24.50
N ALA A 179 -13.91 -3.73 23.36
CA ALA A 179 -14.93 -4.77 23.28
C ALA A 179 -14.34 -6.11 23.74
N THR A 180 -14.55 -6.46 25.00
CA THR A 180 -13.95 -7.65 25.61
C THR A 180 -14.56 -8.96 25.10
N ASN A 181 -15.82 -8.96 24.65
CA ASN A 181 -16.56 -10.14 24.18
C ASN A 181 -16.41 -11.35 25.13
N GLY A 182 -16.45 -11.10 26.45
CA GLY A 182 -16.29 -12.12 27.50
C GLY A 182 -14.83 -12.45 27.87
N GLY A 183 -13.85 -11.78 27.27
CA GLY A 183 -12.44 -11.86 27.65
C GLY A 183 -12.09 -10.94 28.83
N ASN A 184 -10.94 -11.19 29.45
CA ASN A 184 -10.42 -10.36 30.53
C ASN A 184 -9.54 -9.23 29.98
N LEU A 185 -9.72 -8.01 30.50
CA LEU A 185 -8.72 -6.96 30.38
C LEU A 185 -7.66 -7.17 31.46
N ARG A 186 -6.40 -7.35 31.05
CA ARG A 186 -5.29 -7.58 31.97
C ARG A 186 -4.43 -6.32 32.06
N PHE A 187 -4.25 -5.82 33.27
CA PHE A 187 -3.25 -4.79 33.59
C PHE A 187 -2.07 -5.48 34.31
N GLY A 188 -0.90 -5.57 33.65
CA GLY A 188 0.31 -6.21 34.21
C GLY A 188 0.76 -7.49 33.48
N SER A 189 1.90 -8.06 33.87
CA SER A 189 2.52 -9.22 33.21
C SER A 189 1.95 -10.57 33.68
N ALA A 190 2.12 -11.63 32.88
CA ALA A 190 1.81 -13.01 33.24
C ALA A 190 2.55 -13.43 34.52
N GLY A 191 1.81 -13.73 35.60
CA GLY A 191 2.38 -14.22 36.85
C GLY A 191 2.92 -13.15 37.82
N CYS A 192 2.64 -11.86 37.63
CA CYS A 192 2.98 -10.85 38.64
C CYS A 192 2.14 -11.03 39.91
N ALA A 193 2.78 -10.97 41.08
CA ALA A 193 2.11 -11.01 42.37
C ALA A 193 1.09 -9.87 42.49
N ALA A 194 0.05 -10.09 43.31
CA ALA A 194 -1.19 -9.32 43.44
C ALA A 194 -1.08 -7.83 43.86
N ASN A 195 0.08 -7.18 43.68
CA ASN A 195 0.35 -5.83 44.17
C ASN A 195 0.63 -4.82 43.05
N THR A 196 -0.05 -4.94 41.91
CA THR A 196 -0.11 -3.83 40.95
C THR A 196 -1.33 -3.00 41.32
N THR A 197 -1.13 -1.86 41.99
CA THR A 197 -2.22 -0.90 42.21
C THR A 197 -2.69 -0.39 40.86
N VAL A 198 -3.91 -0.77 40.44
CA VAL A 198 -4.56 -0.22 39.25
C VAL A 198 -5.46 0.92 39.73
N ALA A 199 -5.04 2.16 39.50
CA ALA A 199 -5.89 3.32 39.72
C ALA A 199 -6.78 3.53 38.48
N ILE A 200 -8.06 3.16 38.57
CA ILE A 200 -9.06 3.49 37.56
C ILE A 200 -9.76 4.76 38.03
N GLY A 201 -9.53 5.87 37.33
CA GLY A 201 -10.28 7.09 37.54
C GLY A 201 -11.70 6.88 37.03
N LEU A 202 -12.63 6.57 37.93
CA LEU A 202 -14.05 6.62 37.62
C LEU A 202 -14.47 8.08 37.77
N ASN A 203 -14.76 8.76 36.66
CA ASN A 203 -15.54 9.98 36.76
C ASN A 203 -16.93 9.54 37.21
N GLY A 204 -17.32 9.93 38.43
CA GLY A 204 -18.68 9.69 38.92
C GLY A 204 -19.71 10.36 38.01
N PRO A 205 -21.00 10.03 38.15
CA PRO A 205 -22.06 10.76 37.45
C PRO A 205 -21.98 12.27 37.71
#